data_AF-A0A1W6LQB7-F1
#
_entry.id   AF-A0A1W6LQB7-F1
#
_cell.length_a   1.000
_cell.length_b   1.000
_cell.length_c   1.000
_cell.angle_alpha   90.00
_cell.angle_beta   90.00
_cell.angle_gamma   90.00
#
_symmetry.space_group_name_H-M   'P 1'
#
loop_
_entity.id
_entity.type
_entity.pdbx_description
1 polymer ?
#
loop_
_entity_poly.entity_id
_entity_poly.type
_entity_poly.pdbx_seq_one_letter_code
_entity_poly.pdbx_strand_id
1 'polypeptide(L)'
;MLWFNDLKKVNYIYKKNVDWSLLNYGFSIPLSVKKGFLGSVGFNLKRGQKTDIKVIIDGQIFSAKIVNQYFDQKKYPNHSDIIQVRFSSELVRLLREIFDYSYRLLKHSRETKPKPEGSSQLLTRNEYLVVYDTVKPDTFLFDFVSNKDSETEIGCLNSANELEYESELFPSLDKNADLIEKQVKTKIRRVDRRIAIRLKELYGFKCQICGSNFGERYGAKIVESHHIIPFVKSLNNNPENQIILCPNHHRILHNVEADFSRNNLAFTFRNGFVEKIRLNYHL
;
A
#
# COMPACT_ATOMS: atom_id res chain seq x y z
N MET A 1 -10.15 24.60 -7.30
CA MET A 1 -8.89 24.44 -8.05
C MET A 1 -7.64 24.67 -7.17
N LEU A 2 -7.57 24.12 -5.94
CA LEU A 2 -6.42 24.31 -5.02
C LEU A 2 -5.98 23.05 -4.23
N TRP A 3 -6.57 21.87 -4.46
CA TRP A 3 -6.36 20.70 -3.58
C TRP A 3 -5.39 19.64 -4.12
N PHE A 4 -5.05 19.68 -5.42
CA PHE A 4 -4.20 18.65 -6.04
C PHE A 4 -2.70 18.81 -5.76
N ASN A 5 -2.22 20.02 -5.45
CA ASN A 5 -0.78 20.25 -5.20
C ASN A 5 -0.31 19.84 -3.80
N ASP A 6 -1.20 19.81 -2.80
CA ASP A 6 -0.86 19.45 -1.41
C ASP A 6 -0.71 17.94 -1.20
N LEU A 7 -1.32 17.10 -2.06
CA LEU A 7 -1.16 15.64 -2.02
C LEU A 7 0.26 15.17 -2.36
N LYS A 8 1.11 16.03 -2.95
CA LYS A 8 2.52 15.69 -3.25
C LYS A 8 3.40 15.54 -1.99
N LYS A 9 2.93 15.96 -0.81
CA LYS A 9 3.69 15.97 0.45
C LYS A 9 3.03 15.16 1.59
N VAL A 10 2.34 14.08 1.27
CA VAL A 10 1.86 13.14 2.30
C VAL A 10 2.89 12.04 2.59
N ASN A 11 3.07 11.68 3.86
CA ASN A 11 4.01 10.65 4.29
C ASN A 11 3.25 9.42 4.79
N TYR A 12 3.63 8.22 4.32
CA TYR A 12 3.06 6.97 4.83
C TYR A 12 3.38 6.79 6.31
N ILE A 13 2.38 6.39 7.10
CA ILE A 13 2.56 6.07 8.52
C ILE A 13 2.36 4.59 8.78
N TYR A 14 1.17 4.06 8.47
CA TYR A 14 0.76 2.74 8.93
C TYR A 14 -0.36 2.15 8.09
N LYS A 15 -0.33 0.82 7.93
CA LYS A 15 -1.36 0.00 7.29
C LYS A 15 -2.09 -0.81 8.35
N LYS A 16 -3.41 -0.68 8.39
CA LYS A 16 -4.30 -1.41 9.32
C LYS A 16 -5.23 -2.32 8.53
N ASN A 17 -5.11 -3.63 8.74
CA ASN A 17 -6.08 -4.60 8.21
C ASN A 17 -7.47 -4.35 8.81
N VAL A 18 -8.51 -4.59 8.00
CA VAL A 18 -9.89 -4.48 8.43
C VAL A 18 -10.19 -5.51 9.52
N ASP A 19 -10.68 -5.02 10.66
CA ASP A 19 -11.16 -5.85 11.76
C ASP A 19 -12.42 -5.22 12.38
N TRP A 20 -13.04 -5.93 13.33
CA TRP A 20 -14.24 -5.43 13.97
C TRP A 20 -14.02 -4.08 14.67
N SER A 21 -12.85 -3.86 15.27
CA SER A 21 -12.58 -2.62 16.00
C SER A 21 -12.53 -1.45 15.04
N LEU A 22 -11.85 -1.60 13.90
CA LEU A 22 -11.75 -0.58 12.86
C LEU A 22 -13.14 -0.12 12.39
N LEU A 23 -14.05 -1.07 12.16
CA LEU A 23 -15.39 -0.83 11.61
C LEU A 23 -16.45 -0.40 12.65
N ASN A 24 -16.09 -0.28 13.92
CA ASN A 24 -17.04 0.07 14.98
C ASN A 24 -16.54 1.17 15.91
N TYR A 25 -15.23 1.30 16.08
CA TYR A 25 -14.66 2.17 17.11
C TYR A 25 -13.43 2.94 16.63
N GLY A 26 -12.59 2.34 15.78
CA GLY A 26 -11.27 2.82 15.41
C GLY A 26 -10.18 1.79 15.70
N PHE A 27 -8.94 2.22 15.90
CA PHE A 27 -7.81 1.31 16.02
C PHE A 27 -6.73 1.83 16.97
N SER A 28 -5.97 0.90 17.57
CA SER A 28 -4.79 1.23 18.36
C SER A 28 -3.58 1.41 17.44
N ILE A 29 -2.75 2.41 17.74
CA ILE A 29 -1.48 2.67 17.06
C ILE A 29 -0.42 1.69 17.60
N PRO A 30 0.21 0.86 16.76
CA PRO A 30 1.29 -0.02 17.21
C PRO A 30 2.48 0.74 17.78
N LEU A 31 3.17 0.14 18.75
CA LEU A 31 4.33 0.76 19.41
C LEU A 31 5.44 1.14 18.42
N SER A 32 5.62 0.35 17.36
CA SER A 32 6.64 0.57 16.32
C SER A 32 6.47 1.89 15.56
N VAL A 33 5.22 2.35 15.38
CA VAL A 33 4.90 3.57 14.62
C VAL A 33 4.51 4.75 15.51
N LYS A 34 4.31 4.50 16.81
CA LYS A 34 3.84 5.50 17.79
C LYS A 34 4.68 6.77 17.83
N LYS A 35 6.02 6.66 17.79
CA LYS A 35 6.92 7.83 17.86
C LYS A 35 6.81 8.72 16.61
N GLY A 36 6.69 8.10 15.43
CA GLY A 36 6.48 8.81 14.16
C GLY A 36 5.09 9.47 14.12
N PHE A 37 4.05 8.71 14.48
CA PHE A 37 2.67 9.19 14.49
C PHE A 37 2.44 10.36 15.44
N LEU A 38 3.02 10.33 16.65
CA LEU A 38 2.92 11.45 17.60
C LEU A 38 3.81 12.64 17.18
N GLY A 39 4.94 12.38 16.52
CA GLY A 39 5.79 13.43 15.96
C GLY A 39 5.07 14.27 14.90
N SER A 40 4.30 13.63 14.03
CA SER A 40 3.46 14.28 13.02
C SER A 40 2.36 15.18 13.60
N VAL A 41 1.84 14.82 14.78
CA VAL A 41 0.77 15.55 15.46
C VAL A 41 1.34 16.73 16.27
N GLY A 42 2.66 16.81 16.46
CA GLY A 42 3.30 17.93 17.14
C GLY A 42 3.01 18.04 18.65
N PHE A 43 2.39 17.02 19.26
CA PHE A 43 2.00 17.04 20.68
C PHE A 43 2.43 15.78 21.44
N ASN A 44 2.95 15.98 22.65
CA ASN A 44 3.09 14.93 23.65
C ASN A 44 1.76 14.77 24.40
N LEU A 45 0.96 13.77 24.05
CA LEU A 45 -0.30 13.47 24.73
C LEU A 45 -0.06 12.87 26.11
N LYS A 46 -0.50 13.56 27.17
CA LYS A 46 -0.50 13.01 28.53
C LYS A 46 -1.46 11.82 28.62
N ARG A 47 -1.22 10.90 29.56
CA ARG A 47 -2.12 9.76 29.82
C ARG A 47 -3.55 10.24 30.11
N GLY A 48 -4.52 9.63 29.44
CA GLY A 48 -5.94 10.02 29.53
C GLY A 48 -6.34 11.22 28.67
N GLN A 49 -5.37 11.93 28.08
CA GLN A 49 -5.66 13.09 27.22
C GLN A 49 -6.26 12.63 25.89
N LYS A 50 -7.19 13.46 25.39
CA LYS A 50 -7.84 13.30 24.09
C LYS A 50 -7.56 14.55 23.26
N THR A 51 -7.29 14.37 21.98
CA THR A 51 -7.12 15.46 21.02
C THR A 51 -7.97 15.16 19.80
N ASP A 52 -8.67 16.18 19.31
CA ASP A 52 -9.46 16.09 18.09
C ASP A 52 -8.54 16.19 16.87
N ILE A 53 -8.80 15.34 15.89
CA ILE A 53 -8.07 15.28 14.62
C ILE A 53 -9.05 15.29 13.45
N LYS A 54 -8.56 15.70 12.30
CA LYS A 54 -9.27 15.67 11.03
C LYS A 54 -8.76 14.52 10.18
N VAL A 55 -9.68 13.83 9.53
CA VAL A 55 -9.39 12.71 8.64
C VAL A 55 -9.95 13.03 7.27
N ILE A 56 -9.12 13.01 6.24
CA ILE A 56 -9.51 13.22 4.85
C ILE A 56 -9.73 11.85 4.21
N ILE A 57 -10.88 11.65 3.58
CA ILE A 57 -11.24 10.44 2.83
C ILE A 57 -11.92 10.90 1.54
N ASP A 58 -11.38 10.52 0.38
CA ASP A 58 -11.90 10.91 -0.94
C ASP A 58 -12.16 12.43 -1.10
N GLY A 59 -11.34 13.26 -0.46
CA GLY A 59 -11.45 14.72 -0.45
C GLY A 59 -12.49 15.30 0.52
N GLN A 60 -13.23 14.47 1.26
CA GLN A 60 -14.12 14.88 2.34
C GLN A 60 -13.43 14.83 3.69
N ILE A 61 -13.80 15.72 4.62
CA ILE A 61 -13.19 15.84 5.94
C ILE A 61 -14.13 15.29 7.00
N PHE A 62 -13.62 14.36 7.80
CA PHE A 62 -14.30 13.74 8.93
C PHE A 62 -13.57 14.04 10.23
N SER A 63 -14.31 14.09 11.34
CA SER A 63 -13.73 14.28 12.67
C SER A 63 -13.40 12.93 13.31
N ALA A 64 -12.23 12.83 13.93
CA ALA A 64 -11.83 11.70 14.76
C ALA A 64 -11.09 12.21 16.01
N LYS A 65 -10.77 11.31 16.95
CA LYS A 65 -10.02 11.65 18.17
C LYS A 65 -8.83 10.73 18.35
N ILE A 66 -7.69 11.28 18.75
CA ILE A 66 -6.59 10.50 19.30
C ILE A 66 -6.75 10.47 20.82
N VAL A 67 -6.67 9.28 21.41
CA VAL A 67 -6.81 9.06 22.85
C VAL A 67 -5.56 8.34 23.35
N ASN A 68 -4.88 8.92 24.33
CA ASN A 68 -3.91 8.17 25.13
C ASN A 68 -4.68 7.44 26.24
N GLN A 69 -4.81 6.11 26.10
CA GLN A 69 -5.65 5.32 26.99
C GLN A 69 -5.12 5.34 28.43
N TYR A 70 -6.02 5.59 29.39
CA TYR A 70 -5.69 5.49 30.81
C TYR A 70 -5.58 4.02 31.22
N PHE A 71 -4.52 3.66 31.93
CA PHE A 71 -4.34 2.36 32.56
C PHE A 71 -3.86 2.52 34.00
N ASP A 72 -4.26 1.58 34.86
CA ASP A 72 -3.85 1.57 36.26
C ASP A 72 -2.35 1.22 36.36
N GLN A 73 -1.55 2.22 36.72
CA GLN A 73 -0.10 2.10 36.85
C GLN A 73 0.32 1.17 37.99
N LYS A 74 -0.53 0.98 39.02
CA LYS A 74 -0.24 0.04 40.11
C LYS A 74 -0.33 -1.40 39.63
N LYS A 75 -1.20 -1.67 38.65
CA LYS A 75 -1.42 -3.01 38.10
C LYS A 75 -0.50 -3.33 36.92
N TYR A 76 -0.05 -2.32 36.17
CA TYR A 76 0.79 -2.49 34.98
C TYR A 76 1.94 -1.46 34.92
N PRO A 77 2.94 -1.56 35.80
CA PRO A 77 3.99 -0.55 35.95
C PRO A 77 4.90 -0.39 34.71
N ASN A 78 5.11 -1.47 33.94
CA ASN A 78 6.01 -1.48 32.78
C ASN A 78 5.27 -1.34 31.43
N HIS A 79 3.97 -1.07 31.43
CA HIS A 79 3.21 -1.01 30.17
C HIS A 79 3.39 0.35 29.48
N SER A 80 3.73 0.32 28.19
CA SER A 80 3.80 1.53 27.36
C SER A 80 2.41 2.06 27.05
N ASP A 81 2.24 3.38 26.97
CA ASP A 81 0.92 3.98 26.70
C ASP A 81 0.31 3.48 25.38
N ILE A 82 -0.98 3.16 25.39
CA ILE A 82 -1.71 2.76 24.19
C ILE A 82 -2.38 3.99 23.60
N ILE A 83 -1.94 4.38 22.41
CA ILE A 83 -2.58 5.46 21.65
C ILE A 83 -3.64 4.84 20.75
N GLN A 84 -4.85 5.39 20.76
CA GLN A 84 -5.95 4.92 19.94
C GLN A 84 -6.54 6.05 19.11
N VAL A 85 -6.81 5.76 17.85
CA VAL A 85 -7.67 6.61 17.02
C VAL A 85 -9.10 6.12 17.22
N ARG A 86 -9.99 7.03 17.58
CA ARG A 86 -11.43 6.79 17.78
C ARG A 86 -12.21 7.57 16.74
N PHE A 87 -13.07 6.89 16.02
CA PHE A 87 -13.82 7.47 14.91
C PHE A 87 -15.14 8.10 15.39
N SER A 88 -15.61 9.13 14.68
CA SER A 88 -16.98 9.61 14.84
C SER A 88 -17.99 8.58 14.31
N SER A 89 -19.25 8.70 14.71
CA SER A 89 -20.34 7.86 14.20
C SER A 89 -20.47 7.94 12.68
N GLU A 90 -20.29 9.13 12.10
CA GLU A 90 -20.32 9.36 10.66
C GLU A 90 -19.21 8.60 9.94
N LEU A 91 -17.98 8.68 10.47
CA LEU A 91 -16.82 7.99 9.90
C LEU A 91 -16.97 6.46 10.03
N VAL A 92 -17.51 5.97 11.14
CA VAL A 92 -17.83 4.54 11.31
C VAL A 92 -18.86 4.08 10.28
N ARG A 93 -19.91 4.87 10.02
CA ARG A 93 -20.92 4.53 9.01
C ARG A 93 -20.29 4.45 7.62
N LEU A 94 -19.48 5.44 7.25
CA LEU A 94 -18.77 5.48 5.97
C LEU A 94 -17.86 4.26 5.79
N LEU A 95 -17.06 3.92 6.80
CA LEU A 95 -16.14 2.77 6.73
C LEU A 95 -16.90 1.44 6.59
N ARG A 96 -18.09 1.31 7.21
CA ARG A 96 -18.94 0.13 7.01
C ARG A 96 -19.53 0.07 5.60
N GLU A 97 -19.82 1.21 4.97
CA GLU A 97 -20.28 1.25 3.58
C GLU A 97 -19.16 0.88 2.59
N ILE A 98 -17.95 1.38 2.87
CA ILE A 98 -16.73 1.06 2.11
C ILE A 98 -16.39 -0.44 2.23
N PHE A 99 -16.33 -0.95 3.46
CA PHE A 99 -15.96 -2.34 3.77
C PHE A 99 -17.18 -3.22 4.06
N ASP A 100 -18.28 -3.01 3.33
CA ASP A 100 -19.58 -3.67 3.59
C ASP A 100 -19.46 -5.21 3.59
N TYR A 101 -18.67 -5.76 2.68
CA TYR A 101 -18.42 -7.20 2.61
C TYR A 101 -17.78 -7.74 3.90
N SER A 102 -16.63 -7.18 4.31
CA SER A 102 -15.96 -7.59 5.54
C SER A 102 -16.81 -7.32 6.78
N TYR A 103 -17.56 -6.22 6.78
CA TYR A 103 -18.47 -5.92 7.88
C TYR A 103 -19.54 -7.01 8.06
N ARG A 104 -20.19 -7.43 6.98
CA ARG A 104 -21.20 -8.50 7.01
C ARG A 104 -20.62 -9.82 7.49
N LEU A 105 -19.44 -10.21 7.00
CA LEU A 105 -18.76 -11.43 7.43
C LEU A 105 -18.42 -11.40 8.92
N LEU A 106 -17.82 -10.32 9.40
CA LEU A 106 -17.44 -10.17 10.81
C LEU A 106 -18.67 -10.13 11.73
N LYS A 107 -19.77 -9.52 11.27
CA LYS A 107 -21.05 -9.49 12.00
C LYS A 107 -21.62 -10.90 12.13
N HIS A 108 -21.70 -11.64 11.03
CA HIS A 108 -22.21 -13.01 11.01
C HIS A 108 -21.35 -13.96 11.88
N SER A 109 -20.02 -13.85 11.82
CA SER A 109 -19.11 -14.67 12.63
C SER A 109 -19.27 -14.42 14.14
N ARG A 110 -19.70 -13.23 14.54
CA ARG A 110 -19.93 -12.89 15.96
C ARG A 110 -21.31 -13.32 16.46
N GLU A 111 -22.30 -13.33 15.58
CA GLU A 111 -23.66 -13.80 15.88
C GLU A 111 -23.75 -15.33 15.98
N THR A 112 -22.83 -16.06 15.32
CA THR A 112 -22.89 -17.53 15.18
C THR A 112 -21.98 -18.34 16.11
N LYS A 113 -21.10 -17.73 16.92
CA LYS A 113 -20.30 -18.45 17.95
C LYS A 113 -20.10 -17.65 19.25
N PRO A 114 -20.27 -18.26 20.44
CA PRO A 114 -19.54 -17.84 21.63
C PRO A 114 -18.07 -18.26 21.44
N LYS A 115 -17.13 -17.38 21.80
CA LYS A 115 -15.67 -17.53 21.56
C LYS A 115 -15.15 -18.96 21.76
N PRO A 116 -14.22 -19.39 20.87
CA PRO A 116 -13.04 -20.11 21.31
C PRO A 116 -11.78 -19.29 21.04
N GLU A 117 -10.81 -19.49 21.93
CA GLU A 117 -9.47 -18.93 21.91
C GLU A 117 -8.80 -19.09 20.52
N GLY A 118 -8.12 -18.03 20.06
CA GLY A 118 -7.11 -18.14 18.99
C GLY A 118 -7.52 -17.91 17.54
N SER A 119 -8.76 -17.56 17.21
CA SER A 119 -9.17 -17.40 15.79
C SER A 119 -8.97 -15.98 15.24
N SER A 120 -7.71 -15.56 15.04
CA SER A 120 -7.36 -14.25 14.42
C SER A 120 -7.12 -14.32 12.91
N GLN A 121 -7.62 -15.34 12.21
CA GLN A 121 -7.41 -15.49 10.77
C GLN A 121 -8.66 -16.09 10.09
N LEU A 122 -9.79 -15.38 10.16
CA LEU A 122 -10.69 -15.44 9.02
C LEU A 122 -10.01 -14.63 7.93
N LEU A 123 -9.58 -15.33 6.87
CA LEU A 123 -9.08 -14.81 5.60
C LEU A 123 -10.12 -13.90 4.96
N THR A 124 -10.38 -12.74 5.56
CA THR A 124 -10.88 -11.60 4.81
C THR A 124 -9.77 -11.26 3.83
N ARG A 125 -10.08 -11.28 2.54
CA ARG A 125 -9.23 -10.75 1.46
C ARG A 125 -8.58 -9.43 1.88
N ASN A 126 -7.49 -9.05 1.20
CA ASN A 126 -6.58 -7.91 1.47
C ASN A 126 -7.25 -6.52 1.57
N GLU A 127 -8.30 -6.34 2.38
CA GLU A 127 -8.91 -5.07 2.70
C GLU A 127 -8.16 -4.43 3.86
N TYR A 128 -7.77 -3.18 3.67
CA TYR A 128 -7.03 -2.45 4.69
C TYR A 128 -7.23 -0.95 4.52
N LEU A 129 -7.05 -0.26 5.65
CA LEU A 129 -6.92 1.17 5.74
C LEU A 129 -5.44 1.54 5.73
N VAL A 130 -5.06 2.53 4.92
CA VAL A 130 -3.73 3.15 4.95
C VAL A 130 -3.84 4.54 5.52
N VAL A 131 -2.95 4.85 6.46
CA VAL A 131 -2.90 6.14 7.14
C VAL A 131 -1.67 6.90 6.68
N TYR A 132 -1.89 8.10 6.18
CA TYR A 132 -0.85 9.05 5.81
C TYR A 132 -0.91 10.30 6.67
N ASP A 133 0.26 10.87 6.92
CA ASP A 133 0.41 12.19 7.49
C ASP A 133 0.26 13.25 6.40
N THR A 134 -0.18 14.44 6.79
CA THR A 134 -0.29 15.58 5.89
C THR A 134 0.59 16.73 6.37
N VAL A 135 0.85 17.71 5.50
CA VAL A 135 1.55 18.94 5.89
C VAL A 135 0.75 19.81 6.87
N LYS A 136 -0.54 19.53 7.06
CA LYS A 136 -1.42 20.26 7.97
C LYS A 136 -1.40 19.57 9.34
N PRO A 137 -1.13 20.30 10.44
CA PRO A 137 -1.22 19.76 11.79
C PRO A 137 -2.59 19.12 12.04
N ASP A 138 -2.61 18.08 12.87
CA ASP A 138 -3.81 17.36 13.31
C ASP A 138 -4.68 16.78 12.18
N THR A 139 -4.14 16.68 10.95
CA THR A 139 -4.87 16.25 9.77
C THR A 139 -4.20 15.04 9.14
N PHE A 140 -4.97 13.97 8.99
CA PHE A 140 -4.53 12.71 8.40
C PHE A 140 -5.28 12.43 7.11
N LEU A 141 -4.62 11.77 6.17
CA LEU A 141 -5.25 11.24 4.97
C LEU A 141 -5.43 9.74 5.14
N PHE A 142 -6.66 9.28 4.99
CA PHE A 142 -7.03 7.88 5.04
C PHE A 142 -7.36 7.40 3.63
N ASP A 143 -6.68 6.36 3.20
CA ASP A 143 -6.95 5.65 1.96
C ASP A 143 -7.33 4.21 2.27
N PHE A 144 -8.04 3.56 1.37
CA PHE A 144 -8.61 2.25 1.61
C PHE A 144 -8.64 1.40 0.35
N VAL A 145 -8.43 0.11 0.56
CA VAL A 145 -8.60 -0.92 -0.45
C VAL A 145 -9.77 -1.78 -0.02
N SER A 146 -10.89 -1.67 -0.73
CA SER A 146 -12.06 -2.53 -0.52
C SER A 146 -12.13 -3.65 -1.58
N ASN A 147 -12.97 -4.66 -1.32
CA ASN A 147 -13.23 -5.74 -2.28
C ASN A 147 -13.97 -5.21 -3.53
N LYS A 148 -14.77 -4.15 -3.38
CA LYS A 148 -15.38 -3.44 -4.52
C LYS A 148 -14.31 -2.83 -5.41
N ASP A 149 -13.34 -2.11 -4.82
CA ASP A 149 -12.20 -1.56 -5.57
C ASP A 149 -11.46 -2.67 -6.31
N SER A 150 -11.21 -3.81 -5.66
CA SER A 150 -10.55 -4.98 -6.27
C SER A 150 -11.29 -5.52 -7.50
N GLU A 151 -12.64 -5.61 -7.45
CA GLU A 151 -13.47 -6.09 -8.55
C GLU A 151 -13.60 -5.06 -9.70
N THR A 152 -13.78 -3.77 -9.39
CA THR A 152 -13.75 -2.69 -10.41
C THR A 152 -12.38 -2.49 -11.03
N GLU A 153 -11.31 -2.66 -10.26
CA GLU A 153 -9.94 -2.61 -10.76
C GLU A 153 -9.65 -3.83 -11.62
N ILE A 154 -10.08 -5.06 -11.29
CA ILE A 154 -9.97 -6.20 -12.20
C ILE A 154 -10.74 -5.94 -13.51
N GLY A 155 -11.91 -5.29 -13.45
CA GLY A 155 -12.69 -4.90 -14.62
C GLY A 155 -12.02 -3.83 -15.50
N CYS A 156 -11.40 -2.80 -14.90
CA CYS A 156 -10.70 -1.74 -15.63
C CYS A 156 -9.24 -2.09 -16.00
N LEU A 157 -8.55 -2.93 -15.23
CA LEU A 157 -7.15 -3.34 -15.46
C LEU A 157 -7.02 -4.42 -16.54
N ASN A 158 -8.11 -5.09 -16.92
CA ASN A 158 -8.13 -5.84 -18.18
C ASN A 158 -7.96 -4.91 -19.41
N SER A 159 -8.05 -3.58 -19.23
CA SER A 159 -7.86 -2.59 -20.28
C SER A 159 -6.62 -1.69 -20.13
N ALA A 160 -5.85 -1.78 -19.02
CA ALA A 160 -4.64 -0.98 -18.79
C ALA A 160 -3.47 -1.86 -18.32
N ASN A 161 -2.36 -1.83 -19.06
CA ASN A 161 -1.21 -2.74 -18.88
C ASN A 161 -0.25 -2.23 -17.78
N GLU A 162 0.43 -3.12 -17.04
CA GLU A 162 1.45 -2.75 -16.03
C GLU A 162 2.56 -1.87 -16.63
N LEU A 163 2.86 -2.10 -17.91
CA LEU A 163 3.75 -1.27 -18.68
C LEU A 163 3.30 0.19 -18.79
N GLU A 164 2.00 0.46 -18.87
CA GLU A 164 1.46 1.84 -18.91
C GLU A 164 1.57 2.52 -17.54
N TYR A 165 1.48 1.74 -16.46
CA TYR A 165 1.69 2.24 -15.10
C TYR A 165 3.17 2.58 -14.83
N GLU A 166 4.10 1.80 -15.38
CA GLU A 166 5.55 2.06 -15.27
C GLU A 166 6.04 3.12 -16.27
N SER A 167 5.35 3.28 -17.40
CA SER A 167 5.63 4.26 -18.47
C SER A 167 4.99 5.63 -18.20
N GLU A 168 5.33 6.26 -17.08
CA GLU A 168 5.07 7.70 -16.93
C GLU A 168 6.01 8.47 -17.90
N LEU A 169 5.55 8.83 -19.12
CA LEU A 169 6.00 9.97 -19.99
C LEU A 169 5.84 9.75 -21.53
N PHE A 170 4.68 9.32 -22.02
CA PHE A 170 4.32 9.59 -23.43
C PHE A 170 2.86 10.06 -23.54
N PRO A 171 2.59 11.34 -23.85
CA PRO A 171 1.34 11.71 -24.48
C PRO A 171 1.40 11.13 -25.91
N SER A 172 0.55 10.16 -26.21
CA SER A 172 0.31 9.75 -27.59
C SER A 172 -0.17 10.97 -28.38
N LEU A 173 0.70 11.50 -29.23
CA LEU A 173 0.36 12.53 -30.21
C LEU A 173 -0.50 11.90 -31.29
N ASP A 174 -1.81 11.90 -31.08
CA ASP A 174 -2.77 11.69 -32.16
C ASP A 174 -3.27 13.06 -32.65
N LYS A 175 -2.98 13.38 -33.91
CA LYS A 175 -3.31 14.67 -34.52
C LYS A 175 -4.81 14.78 -34.89
N ASN A 176 -5.62 13.75 -34.62
CA ASN A 176 -7.06 13.70 -34.90
C ASN A 176 -7.94 13.43 -33.67
N ALA A 177 -7.46 13.66 -32.44
CA ALA A 177 -8.20 13.36 -31.22
C ALA A 177 -9.35 14.35 -30.92
N ASP A 178 -10.56 13.83 -30.74
CA ASP A 178 -11.76 14.54 -30.29
C ASP A 178 -11.84 14.58 -28.75
N LEU A 179 -12.37 15.66 -28.16
CA LEU A 179 -12.43 15.87 -26.71
C LEU A 179 -13.59 15.08 -26.08
N ILE A 180 -13.32 13.87 -25.60
CA ILE A 180 -14.24 13.15 -24.70
C ILE A 180 -13.82 13.43 -23.25
N GLU A 181 -14.52 14.35 -22.59
CA GLU A 181 -14.32 14.63 -21.17
C GLU A 181 -14.91 13.47 -20.34
N LYS A 182 -14.05 12.52 -19.95
CA LYS A 182 -14.41 11.43 -19.04
C LYS A 182 -13.85 11.73 -17.65
N GLN A 183 -14.72 12.03 -16.68
CA GLN A 183 -14.31 12.13 -15.28
C GLN A 183 -13.90 10.74 -14.76
N VAL A 184 -12.61 10.43 -14.80
CA VAL A 184 -12.04 9.23 -14.15
C VAL A 184 -11.58 9.61 -12.74
N LYS A 185 -12.18 8.99 -11.71
CA LYS A 185 -11.64 9.03 -10.35
C LYS A 185 -10.38 8.16 -10.31
N THR A 186 -9.20 8.75 -10.54
CA THR A 186 -7.94 8.01 -10.47
C THR A 186 -7.38 8.04 -9.04
N LYS A 187 -7.43 6.91 -8.32
CA LYS A 187 -6.66 6.72 -7.08
C LYS A 187 -5.17 6.64 -7.44
N ILE A 188 -4.40 7.71 -7.18
CA ILE A 188 -2.96 7.72 -7.46
C ILE A 188 -2.23 6.91 -6.39
N ARG A 189 -1.85 5.68 -6.75
CA ARG A 189 -1.02 4.79 -5.90
C ARG A 189 0.44 5.24 -5.98
N ARG A 190 1.04 5.65 -4.86
CA ARG A 190 2.42 6.18 -4.80
C ARG A 190 3.42 5.10 -4.38
N VAL A 191 4.32 4.73 -5.29
CA VAL A 191 5.41 3.76 -5.06
C VAL A 191 6.62 4.46 -4.42
N ASP A 192 7.20 3.91 -3.35
CA ASP A 192 8.49 4.41 -2.82
C ASP A 192 9.65 3.97 -3.72
N ARG A 193 10.12 4.91 -4.55
CA ARG A 193 11.19 4.68 -5.54
C ARG A 193 12.57 4.44 -4.93
N ARG A 194 12.76 4.74 -3.63
CA ARG A 194 14.07 4.55 -2.95
C ARG A 194 14.44 3.08 -2.85
N ILE A 195 13.45 2.19 -2.76
CA ILE A 195 13.67 0.74 -2.72
C ILE A 195 14.29 0.27 -4.04
N ALA A 196 13.66 0.63 -5.16
CA ALA A 196 14.16 0.30 -6.49
C ALA A 196 15.57 0.87 -6.74
N ILE A 197 15.84 2.12 -6.33
CA ILE A 197 17.17 2.74 -6.48
C ILE A 197 18.24 1.95 -5.71
N ARG A 198 17.97 1.62 -4.44
CA ARG A 198 18.92 0.85 -3.60
C ARG A 198 19.17 -0.55 -4.15
N LEU A 199 18.14 -1.20 -4.70
CA LEU A 199 18.32 -2.49 -5.35
C LEU A 199 19.20 -2.38 -6.60
N LYS A 200 19.00 -1.37 -7.46
CA LYS A 200 19.88 -1.15 -8.62
C LYS A 200 21.35 -0.96 -8.22
N GLU A 201 21.59 -0.26 -7.11
CA GLU A 201 22.92 -0.07 -6.52
C GLU A 201 23.49 -1.38 -5.95
N LEU A 202 22.69 -2.15 -5.21
CA LEU A 202 23.08 -3.45 -4.64
C LEU A 202 23.58 -4.42 -5.71
N TYR A 203 22.96 -4.41 -6.88
CA TYR A 203 23.35 -5.27 -8.01
C TYR A 203 24.40 -4.63 -8.93
N GLY A 204 24.94 -3.46 -8.58
CA GLY A 204 25.94 -2.77 -9.40
C GLY A 204 25.46 -2.50 -10.82
N PHE A 205 24.16 -2.23 -10.99
CA PHE A 205 23.50 -2.04 -12.28
C PHE A 205 23.63 -3.25 -13.23
N LYS A 206 23.72 -4.47 -12.70
CA LYS A 206 23.67 -5.73 -13.44
C LYS A 206 22.26 -6.33 -13.42
N CYS A 207 21.86 -6.94 -14.54
CA CYS A 207 20.63 -7.72 -14.61
C CYS A 207 20.75 -9.00 -13.77
N GLN A 208 19.76 -9.31 -12.94
CA GLN A 208 19.72 -10.51 -12.12
C GLN A 208 19.60 -11.80 -12.94
N ILE A 209 18.96 -11.74 -14.12
CA ILE A 209 18.79 -12.90 -15.00
C ILE A 209 20.06 -13.19 -15.80
N CYS A 210 20.55 -12.25 -16.60
CA CYS A 210 21.72 -12.52 -17.46
C CYS A 210 23.07 -12.16 -16.84
N GLY A 211 23.12 -11.34 -15.79
CA GLY A 211 24.36 -10.86 -15.16
C GLY A 211 25.01 -9.67 -15.87
N SER A 212 24.49 -9.24 -17.02
CA SER A 212 25.09 -8.19 -17.85
C SER A 212 24.88 -6.79 -17.26
N ASN A 213 25.92 -5.96 -17.30
CA ASN A 213 25.83 -4.50 -17.18
C ASN A 213 26.03 -3.86 -18.56
N PHE A 214 24.96 -3.78 -19.34
CA PHE A 214 25.03 -3.27 -20.72
C PHE A 214 25.49 -1.80 -20.81
N GLY A 215 25.17 -1.00 -19.78
CA GLY A 215 25.46 0.43 -19.76
C GLY A 215 26.90 0.79 -19.43
N GLU A 216 27.67 -0.13 -18.82
CA GLU A 216 29.04 0.10 -18.36
C GLU A 216 29.96 0.65 -19.46
N ARG A 217 29.95 0.04 -20.65
CA ARG A 217 30.74 0.49 -21.81
C ARG A 217 30.39 1.88 -22.34
N TYR A 218 29.24 2.40 -21.95
CA TYR A 218 28.75 3.74 -22.32
C TYR A 218 28.75 4.70 -21.12
N GLY A 219 29.25 4.29 -19.95
CA GLY A 219 29.18 5.08 -18.71
C GLY A 219 27.75 5.29 -18.19
N ALA A 220 26.81 4.42 -18.57
CA ALA A 220 25.38 4.55 -18.28
C ALA A 220 24.87 3.48 -17.31
N LYS A 221 23.76 3.77 -16.63
CA LYS A 221 23.09 2.90 -15.64
C LYS A 221 21.71 2.50 -16.16
N ILE A 222 21.61 1.36 -16.86
CA ILE A 222 20.47 1.03 -17.74
C ILE A 222 19.50 -0.03 -17.16
N VAL A 223 19.69 -0.48 -15.91
CA VAL A 223 18.78 -1.47 -15.32
C VAL A 223 17.46 -0.88 -14.81
N GLU A 224 16.43 -1.70 -14.85
CA GLU A 224 15.06 -1.41 -14.46
C GLU A 224 14.65 -2.33 -13.30
N SER A 225 13.77 -1.86 -12.43
CA SER A 225 13.19 -2.70 -11.37
C SER A 225 11.83 -3.16 -11.86
N HIS A 226 11.55 -4.45 -11.74
CA HIS A 226 10.28 -5.05 -12.12
C HIS A 226 9.66 -5.74 -10.91
N HIS A 227 8.36 -5.57 -10.69
CA HIS A 227 7.66 -6.32 -9.66
C HIS A 227 7.40 -7.76 -10.11
N ILE A 228 7.84 -8.74 -9.32
CA ILE A 228 7.63 -10.18 -9.59
C ILE A 228 6.13 -10.50 -9.62
N ILE A 229 5.39 -10.00 -8.62
CA ILE A 229 3.94 -9.94 -8.66
C ILE A 229 3.56 -8.49 -8.95
N PRO A 230 2.86 -8.23 -10.07
CA PRO A 230 2.61 -6.88 -10.55
C PRO A 230 2.18 -5.92 -9.45
N PHE A 231 2.79 -4.71 -9.37
CA PHE A 231 2.46 -3.77 -8.28
C PHE A 231 0.98 -3.41 -8.29
N VAL A 232 0.39 -3.25 -9.48
CA VAL A 232 -1.03 -2.97 -9.65
C VAL A 232 -1.94 -4.07 -9.08
N LYS A 233 -1.44 -5.32 -8.99
CA LYS A 233 -2.15 -6.47 -8.42
C LYS A 233 -1.83 -6.69 -6.93
N SER A 234 -0.57 -6.54 -6.54
CA SER A 234 -0.08 -6.90 -5.21
C SER A 234 -0.05 -5.74 -4.22
N LEU A 235 0.11 -4.52 -4.73
CA LEU A 235 0.50 -3.32 -3.98
C LEU A 235 1.72 -3.52 -3.09
N ASN A 236 2.53 -4.54 -3.40
CA ASN A 236 3.70 -4.91 -2.63
C ASN A 236 4.95 -4.31 -3.27
N ASN A 237 5.40 -3.17 -2.72
CA ASN A 237 6.64 -2.53 -3.13
C ASN A 237 7.87 -2.99 -2.30
N ASN A 238 7.76 -4.08 -1.54
CA ASN A 238 8.89 -4.58 -0.78
C ASN A 238 10.01 -5.07 -1.72
N PRO A 239 11.28 -5.07 -1.26
CA PRO A 239 12.39 -5.61 -2.03
C PRO A 239 12.16 -7.05 -2.49
N GLU A 240 11.56 -7.89 -1.64
CA GLU A 240 11.28 -9.31 -1.93
C GLU A 240 10.37 -9.53 -3.15
N ASN A 241 9.64 -8.49 -3.57
CA ASN A 241 8.74 -8.52 -4.72
C ASN A 241 9.33 -7.77 -5.93
N GLN A 242 10.60 -7.39 -5.89
CA GLN A 242 11.26 -6.65 -6.98
C GLN A 242 12.45 -7.44 -7.52
N ILE A 243 12.66 -7.35 -8.83
CA ILE A 243 13.80 -7.93 -9.49
C ILE A 243 14.44 -6.90 -10.43
N ILE A 244 15.78 -6.80 -10.40
CA ILE A 244 16.54 -5.86 -11.21
C ILE A 244 16.91 -6.51 -12.54
N LEU A 245 16.48 -5.91 -13.64
CA LEU A 245 16.55 -6.48 -14.98
C LEU A 245 17.17 -5.50 -15.98
N CYS A 246 17.72 -6.04 -17.06
CA CYS A 246 18.00 -5.22 -18.25
C CYS A 246 16.70 -4.96 -19.03
N PRO A 247 16.65 -3.96 -19.92
CA PRO A 247 15.46 -3.64 -20.69
C PRO A 247 14.91 -4.83 -21.49
N ASN A 248 15.79 -5.72 -21.99
CA ASN A 248 15.35 -6.89 -22.75
C ASN A 248 14.58 -7.87 -21.88
N HIS A 249 15.15 -8.27 -20.74
CA HIS A 249 14.49 -9.19 -19.78
C HIS A 249 13.24 -8.56 -19.16
N HIS A 250 13.28 -7.26 -18.90
CA HIS A 250 12.12 -6.53 -18.40
C HIS A 250 10.95 -6.59 -19.39
N ARG A 251 11.20 -6.32 -20.68
CA ARG A 251 10.17 -6.38 -21.73
C ARG A 251 9.65 -7.79 -21.99
N ILE A 252 10.50 -8.80 -21.90
CA ILE A 252 10.07 -10.20 -22.06
C ILE A 252 9.08 -10.60 -20.97
N LEU A 253 9.36 -10.25 -19.71
CA LEU A 253 8.48 -10.59 -18.58
C LEU A 253 7.15 -9.82 -18.61
N HIS A 254 7.12 -8.63 -19.19
CA HIS A 254 5.86 -7.91 -19.45
C HIS A 254 5.04 -8.52 -20.59
N ASN A 255 5.70 -9.00 -21.65
CA ASN A 255 5.02 -9.48 -22.85
C ASN A 255 4.61 -10.96 -22.79
N VAL A 256 5.28 -11.75 -21.94
CA VAL A 256 5.07 -13.19 -21.87
C VAL A 256 4.81 -13.56 -20.42
N GLU A 257 3.67 -14.20 -20.17
CA GLU A 257 3.38 -14.75 -18.85
C GLU A 257 4.47 -15.75 -18.42
N ALA A 258 5.04 -15.49 -17.25
CA ALA A 258 6.08 -16.31 -16.63
C ALA A 258 5.78 -16.50 -15.14
N ASP A 259 5.90 -17.74 -14.68
CA ASP A 259 5.74 -18.08 -13.27
C ASP A 259 7.10 -18.06 -12.57
N PHE A 260 7.21 -17.25 -11.51
CA PHE A 260 8.42 -17.20 -10.70
C PHE A 260 8.40 -18.24 -9.57
N SER A 261 9.35 -19.16 -9.60
CA SER A 261 9.59 -20.12 -8.51
C SER A 261 10.67 -19.59 -7.57
N ARG A 262 10.29 -19.21 -6.34
CA ARG A 262 11.24 -18.77 -5.29
C ARG A 262 12.22 -19.87 -4.91
N ASN A 263 11.76 -21.11 -4.76
CA ASN A 263 12.61 -22.24 -4.37
C ASN A 263 13.72 -22.52 -5.40
N ASN A 264 13.40 -22.33 -6.68
CA ASN A 264 14.32 -22.60 -7.79
C ASN A 264 15.01 -21.34 -8.32
N LEU A 265 14.64 -20.16 -7.80
CA LEU A 265 15.03 -18.82 -8.28
C LEU A 265 14.99 -18.73 -9.81
N ALA A 266 13.86 -19.11 -10.40
CA ALA A 266 13.71 -19.24 -11.84
C ALA A 266 12.32 -18.82 -12.34
N PHE A 267 12.29 -18.26 -13.55
CA PHE A 267 11.06 -18.00 -14.29
C PHE A 267 10.78 -19.16 -15.25
N THR A 268 9.57 -19.69 -15.22
CA THR A 268 9.09 -20.69 -16.18
C THR A 268 8.10 -20.02 -17.12
N PHE A 269 8.41 -20.02 -18.40
CA PHE A 269 7.55 -19.46 -19.44
C PHE A 269 6.58 -20.52 -19.98
N ARG A 270 5.46 -20.08 -20.56
CA ARG A 270 4.42 -20.98 -21.14
C ARG A 270 4.95 -21.93 -22.22
N ASN A 271 6.03 -21.57 -22.91
CA ASN A 271 6.67 -22.43 -23.91
C ASN A 271 7.60 -23.50 -23.30
N GLY A 272 7.63 -23.63 -21.97
CA GLY A 272 8.49 -24.56 -21.24
C GLY A 272 9.93 -24.09 -21.06
N PHE A 273 10.28 -22.90 -21.56
CA PHE A 273 11.60 -22.33 -21.33
C PHE A 273 11.73 -21.93 -19.85
N VAL A 274 12.88 -22.24 -19.24
CA VAL A 274 13.17 -21.93 -17.84
C VAL A 274 14.39 -21.05 -17.78
N GLU A 275 14.23 -19.87 -17.17
CA GLU A 275 15.29 -18.89 -17.05
C GLU A 275 15.62 -18.62 -15.58
N LYS A 276 16.83 -19.02 -15.18
CA LYS A 276 17.30 -18.92 -13.79
C LYS A 276 17.90 -17.54 -13.51
N ILE A 277 17.69 -17.06 -12.29
CA ILE A 277 18.42 -15.92 -11.75
C ILE A 277 19.90 -16.31 -11.58
N ARG A 278 20.80 -15.51 -12.15
CA ARG A 278 22.26 -15.67 -12.01
C ARG A 278 22.83 -14.90 -10.82
N LEU A 279 22.23 -13.75 -10.48
CA LEU A 279 22.67 -12.91 -9.36
C LEU A 279 21.54 -12.79 -8.34
N ASN A 280 21.81 -13.25 -7.11
CA ASN A 280 20.88 -13.10 -6.01
C ASN A 280 21.57 -12.65 -4.72
N TYR A 281 21.14 -11.50 -4.21
CA TYR A 281 21.56 -10.93 -2.94
C TYR A 281 20.37 -10.63 -2.01
N HIS A 282 19.10 -10.81 -2.47
CA HIS A 282 17.92 -10.41 -1.68
C HIS A 282 16.61 -11.19 -1.92
N LEU A 283 16.52 -12.04 -2.94
CA LEU A 283 15.31 -12.81 -3.30
C LEU A 283 15.28 -14.23 -2.72
#